data_AF-A0A426URI9-F1
#
_entry.id   AF-A0A426URI9-F1
#
_cell.length_a   1.000
_cell.length_b   1.000
_cell.length_c   1.000
_cell.angle_alpha   90.00
_cell.angle_beta   90.00
_cell.angle_gamma   90.00
#
_symmetry.space_group_name_H-M   'P 1'
#
loop_
_entity.id
_entity.type
_entity.pdbx_description
1 polymer ?
#
loop_
_entity_poly.entity_id
_entity_poly.type
_entity_poly.pdbx_seq_one_letter_code
_entity_poly.pdbx_strand_id
1 'polypeptide(L)'
;MRGHISLVDQMHILWGDCDGGGGGHHAEADVSGKARFPSDWDCERILSTISEIARNPEHCEERVGGRGEVCTSTRDGVTISVVTNTDGSVRTAYPVPGPRVVTR
;
A
#
# COMPACT_ATOMS: atom_id res chain seq x y z
N MET A 1 11.95 -8.61 8.41
CA MET A 1 12.26 -7.26 8.95
C MET A 1 11.05 -6.37 8.71
N ARG A 2 10.58 -5.63 9.72
CA ARG A 2 9.38 -4.81 9.58
C ARG A 2 9.54 -3.76 8.48
N GLY A 3 8.53 -3.62 7.62
CA GLY A 3 8.56 -2.72 6.48
C GLY A 3 9.36 -3.20 5.28
N HIS A 4 9.97 -4.39 5.31
CA HIS A 4 10.50 -5.01 4.10
C HIS A 4 9.37 -5.31 3.11
N ILE A 5 9.58 -4.96 1.84
CA ILE A 5 8.65 -5.22 0.74
C ILE A 5 9.38 -6.10 -0.27
N SER A 6 8.93 -7.34 -0.48
CA SER A 6 9.56 -8.21 -1.48
C SER A 6 9.32 -7.67 -2.89
N LEU A 7 10.14 -8.06 -3.87
CA LEU A 7 9.94 -7.64 -5.26
C LEU A 7 8.56 -8.04 -5.80
N VAL A 8 8.05 -9.20 -5.38
CA VAL A 8 6.71 -9.66 -5.76
C VAL A 8 5.64 -8.75 -5.16
N ASP A 9 5.76 -8.39 -3.88
CA ASP A 9 4.81 -7.49 -3.21
C ASP A 9 4.89 -6.05 -3.76
N GLN A 10 6.08 -5.59 -4.17
CA GLN A 10 6.24 -4.30 -4.86
C GLN A 10 5.47 -4.29 -6.18
N MET A 11 5.63 -5.36 -6.98
CA MET A 11 4.90 -5.52 -8.24
C MET A 11 3.39 -5.61 -8.03
N HIS A 12 2.96 -6.41 -7.05
CA HIS A 12 1.56 -6.52 -6.65
C HIS A 12 0.99 -5.14 -6.29
N ILE A 13 1.64 -4.40 -5.38
CA ILE A 13 1.17 -3.09 -4.93
C ILE A 13 1.06 -2.09 -6.08
N LEU A 14 2.12 -1.98 -6.89
CA LEU A 14 2.19 -0.94 -7.92
C LEU A 14 1.34 -1.28 -9.14
N TRP A 15 1.44 -2.51 -9.65
CA TRP A 15 0.96 -2.88 -10.98
C TRP A 15 -0.10 -3.98 -10.96
N GLY A 16 -0.30 -4.62 -9.81
CA GLY A 16 -1.25 -5.70 -9.63
C GLY A 16 -0.70 -7.05 -10.01
N ASP A 17 -1.50 -8.08 -9.74
CA ASP A 17 -1.19 -9.45 -10.11
C ASP A 17 -1.58 -9.72 -11.58
N CYS A 18 -0.81 -10.58 -12.25
CA CYS A 18 -1.05 -10.92 -13.66
C CYS A 18 -2.38 -11.66 -13.92
N ASP A 19 -3.01 -12.22 -12.88
CA ASP A 19 -4.33 -12.85 -12.94
C ASP A 19 -5.50 -11.87 -12.70
N GLY A 20 -5.20 -10.58 -12.45
CA GLY A 20 -6.20 -9.56 -12.12
C GLY A 20 -6.76 -9.67 -10.70
N GLY A 21 -6.19 -10.52 -9.85
CA GLY A 21 -6.71 -10.87 -8.52
C GLY A 21 -6.56 -9.78 -7.45
N GLY A 22 -5.65 -8.82 -7.62
CA GLY A 22 -5.43 -7.76 -6.62
C GLY A 22 -4.34 -6.77 -6.96
N GLY A 23 -4.19 -5.75 -6.09
CA GLY A 23 -3.16 -4.72 -6.20
C GLY A 23 -3.43 -3.66 -7.28
N GLY A 24 -2.36 -3.09 -7.83
CA GLY A 24 -2.43 -2.14 -8.94
C GLY A 24 -2.82 -0.72 -8.54
N HIS A 25 -2.06 -0.12 -7.61
CA HIS A 25 -2.36 1.19 -7.04
C HIS A 25 -1.49 2.32 -7.59
N HIS A 26 -0.49 2.04 -8.44
CA HIS A 26 0.23 3.11 -9.14
C HIS A 26 -0.71 3.89 -10.08
N ALA A 27 -0.49 5.19 -10.28
CA ALA A 27 -1.37 6.05 -11.09
C ALA A 27 -1.60 5.54 -12.52
N GLU A 28 -0.55 4.96 -13.10
CA GLU A 28 -0.53 4.38 -14.45
C GLU A 28 -0.91 2.89 -14.52
N ALA A 29 -1.33 2.28 -13.40
CA ALA A 29 -1.77 0.89 -13.41
C ALA A 29 -3.12 0.74 -14.14
N ASP A 30 -3.22 -0.25 -15.03
CA ASP A 30 -4.42 -0.55 -15.81
C ASP A 30 -5.38 -1.49 -15.05
N VAL A 31 -5.74 -1.10 -13.83
CA VAL A 31 -6.64 -1.86 -12.95
C VAL A 31 -7.86 -1.02 -12.60
N SER A 32 -9.04 -1.47 -13.04
CA SER A 32 -10.32 -0.79 -12.78
C SER A 32 -10.87 -1.09 -11.38
N GLY A 33 -11.63 -0.14 -10.84
CA GLY A 33 -12.30 -0.17 -9.54
C GLY A 33 -11.38 0.11 -8.35
N LYS A 34 -10.12 0.51 -8.58
CA LYS A 34 -9.11 0.69 -7.53
C LYS A 34 -8.75 2.15 -7.32
N ALA A 35 -8.54 2.51 -6.06
CA ALA A 35 -7.93 3.78 -5.68
C ALA A 35 -6.45 3.78 -6.10
N ARG A 36 -5.99 4.86 -6.73
CA ARG A 36 -4.61 5.01 -7.19
C ARG A 36 -3.88 6.13 -6.45
N PHE A 37 -2.60 5.92 -6.24
CA PHE A 37 -1.70 6.93 -5.68
C PHE A 37 -1.69 8.16 -6.60
N PRO A 38 -1.36 9.35 -6.06
CA PRO A 38 -1.26 10.54 -6.88
C PRO A 38 -0.31 10.36 -8.07
N SER A 39 -0.63 10.96 -9.21
CA SER A 39 0.20 10.87 -10.42
C SER A 39 1.55 11.57 -10.29
N ASP A 40 1.73 12.43 -9.28
CA ASP A 40 3.02 13.04 -8.92
C ASP A 40 3.88 12.17 -7.99
N TRP A 41 3.44 10.95 -7.66
CA TRP A 41 4.21 9.99 -6.89
C TRP A 41 4.76 8.90 -7.79
N ASP A 42 6.09 8.82 -7.88
CA ASP A 42 6.78 7.71 -8.55
C ASP A 42 6.80 6.44 -7.68
N CYS A 43 7.27 5.34 -8.29
CA CYS A 43 7.36 4.04 -7.64
C CYS A 43 8.24 4.07 -6.38
N GLU A 44 9.37 4.78 -6.41
CA GLU A 44 10.30 4.85 -5.28
C GLU A 44 9.65 5.57 -4.09
N ARG A 45 8.99 6.71 -4.33
CA ARG A 45 8.26 7.45 -3.31
C ARG A 45 7.14 6.62 -2.70
N ILE A 46 6.37 5.91 -3.52
CA ILE A 46 5.29 5.03 -3.04
C ILE A 46 5.86 3.95 -2.11
N LEU A 47 6.87 3.21 -2.57
CA LEU A 47 7.43 2.07 -1.83
C LEU A 47 8.18 2.50 -0.57
N SER A 48 8.95 3.59 -0.62
CA SER A 48 9.64 4.14 0.54
C SER A 48 8.64 4.61 1.60
N THR A 49 7.59 5.33 1.19
CA THR A 49 6.51 5.77 2.09
C THR A 49 5.79 4.59 2.75
N ILE A 50 5.45 3.54 1.99
CA ILE A 50 4.83 2.33 2.54
C ILE A 50 5.75 1.66 3.57
N SER A 51 7.04 1.54 3.25
CA SER A 51 8.04 0.95 4.14
C SER A 51 8.21 1.76 5.43
N GLU A 52 8.18 3.09 5.35
CA GLU A 52 8.21 3.99 6.50
C GLU A 52 6.97 3.84 7.38
N ILE A 53 5.77 3.81 6.79
CA ILE A 53 4.51 3.63 7.53
C ILE A 53 4.50 2.28 8.23
N ALA A 54 4.93 1.21 7.56
CA ALA A 54 5.05 -0.10 8.20
C ALA A 54 6.00 -0.08 9.42
N ARG A 55 7.05 0.74 9.40
CA ARG A 55 8.01 0.86 10.51
C ARG A 55 7.50 1.75 11.63
N ASN A 56 6.93 2.90 11.30
CA ASN A 56 6.48 3.93 12.24
C ASN A 56 5.11 4.52 11.83
N PRO A 57 4.02 3.77 12.08
CA PRO A 57 2.67 4.19 11.74
C PRO A 57 2.05 5.08 12.80
N GLU A 58 1.12 5.95 12.38
CA GLU A 58 0.24 6.73 13.27
C GLU A 58 -0.76 5.84 14.01
N HIS A 59 -1.31 4.84 13.32
CA HIS A 59 -2.26 3.89 13.89
C HIS A 59 -2.00 2.49 13.35
N CYS A 60 -2.14 1.45 14.19
CA CYS A 60 -2.17 0.06 13.76
C CYS A 60 -3.25 -0.70 14.52
N GLU A 61 -3.87 -1.65 13.82
CA GLU A 61 -4.77 -2.63 14.40
C GLU A 61 -4.35 -4.04 13.99
N GLU A 62 -4.43 -4.98 14.92
CA GLU A 62 -4.19 -6.38 14.62
C GLU A 62 -5.32 -6.95 13.74
N ARG A 63 -4.94 -7.73 12.73
CA ARG A 63 -5.88 -8.41 11.85
C ARG A 63 -6.48 -9.63 12.56
N VAL A 64 -7.76 -9.89 12.31
CA VAL A 64 -8.48 -11.04 12.86
C VAL A 64 -7.69 -12.35 12.68
N GLY A 65 -7.49 -13.06 13.80
CA GLY A 65 -6.76 -14.32 13.86
C GLY A 65 -5.24 -14.16 13.84
N GLY A 66 -4.71 -12.99 14.22
CA GLY A 66 -3.27 -12.76 14.39
C GLY A 66 -2.49 -12.84 13.08
N ARG A 67 -3.06 -12.35 11.98
CA ARG A 67 -2.47 -12.46 10.62
C ARG A 67 -1.67 -11.23 10.21
N GLY A 68 -0.99 -10.61 11.16
CA GLY A 68 -0.31 -9.32 11.02
C GLY A 68 -1.24 -8.15 11.34
N GLU A 69 -0.90 -6.97 10.84
CA GLU A 69 -1.54 -5.70 11.21
C GLU A 69 -2.07 -4.97 9.98
N VAL A 70 -3.01 -4.05 10.20
CA VAL A 70 -3.34 -2.98 9.26
C VAL A 70 -2.89 -1.68 9.90
N CYS A 71 -1.94 -1.01 9.26
CA CYS A 71 -1.34 0.21 9.77
C CYS A 71 -1.64 1.36 8.82
N THR A 72 -2.05 2.50 9.36
CA THR A 72 -2.45 3.67 8.58
C THR A 72 -1.64 4.89 8.98
N SER A 73 -1.38 5.76 8.00
CA SER A 73 -0.77 7.08 8.23
C SER A 73 -1.07 8.00 7.05
N THR A 74 -0.96 9.31 7.27
CA THR A 74 -1.16 10.31 6.22
C THR A 74 0.15 10.99 5.83
N ARG A 75 0.47 11.03 4.53
CA ARG A 75 1.65 11.73 3.99
C ARG A 75 1.22 12.61 2.83
N ASP A 76 1.57 13.90 2.87
CA ASP A 76 1.21 14.91 1.86
C ASP A 76 -0.29 14.96 1.49
N GLY A 77 -1.16 14.67 2.48
CA GLY A 77 -2.62 14.64 2.30
C GLY A 77 -3.17 13.33 1.72
N VAL A 78 -2.35 12.28 1.60
CA VAL A 78 -2.76 10.94 1.19
C VAL A 78 -2.75 10.02 2.41
N THR A 79 -3.90 9.52 2.82
CA THR A 79 -3.98 8.44 3.82
C THR A 79 -3.68 7.11 3.15
N ILE A 80 -2.78 6.33 3.73
CA ILE A 80 -2.30 5.07 3.16
C ILE A 80 -2.57 3.97 4.18
N SER A 81 -3.14 2.85 3.71
CA SER A 81 -3.32 1.63 4.48
C SER A 81 -2.25 0.62 4.07
N VAL A 82 -1.49 0.13 5.04
CA VAL A 82 -0.43 -0.85 4.86
C VAL A 82 -0.79 -2.11 5.64
N VAL A 83 -0.87 -3.23 4.92
CA VAL A 83 -1.20 -4.53 5.49
C VAL A 83 0.10 -5.32 5.65
N THR A 84 0.40 -5.76 6.86
CA THR A 84 1.60 -6.53 7.17
C THR A 84 1.30 -8.02 7.37
N ASN A 85 2.34 -8.84 7.22
CA ASN A 85 2.40 -10.20 7.74
C ASN A 85 2.80 -10.19 9.22
N THR A 86 2.73 -11.34 9.88
CA THR A 86 3.10 -11.49 11.31
C THR A 86 4.55 -11.15 11.62
N ASP A 87 5.45 -11.26 10.65
CA ASP A 87 6.86 -10.88 10.77
C ASP A 87 7.12 -9.39 10.50
N GLY A 88 6.06 -8.62 10.25
CA GLY A 88 6.08 -7.21 9.94
C GLY A 88 6.46 -6.86 8.49
N SER A 89 6.73 -7.85 7.63
CA SER A 89 6.88 -7.59 6.19
C SER A 89 5.58 -7.06 5.59
N VAL A 90 5.69 -6.20 4.58
CA VAL A 90 4.52 -5.66 3.88
C VAL A 90 3.97 -6.72 2.95
N ARG A 91 2.67 -7.00 3.08
CA ARG A 91 1.92 -7.88 2.19
C ARG A 91 1.24 -7.12 1.06
N THR A 92 0.65 -5.97 1.37
CA THR A 92 0.02 -5.08 0.38
C THR A 92 -0.16 -3.69 0.99
N ALA A 93 -0.40 -2.69 0.16
CA ALA A 93 -0.70 -1.33 0.59
C ALA A 93 -1.48 -0.59 -0.49
N TYR A 94 -2.33 0.35 -0.07
CA TYR A 94 -3.16 1.13 -0.97
C TYR A 94 -3.48 2.51 -0.40
N PRO A 95 -3.69 3.53 -1.26
CA PRO A 95 -4.20 4.81 -0.82
C PRO A 95 -5.69 4.68 -0.50
N VAL A 96 -6.12 5.34 0.56
CA VAL A 96 -7.53 5.46 0.92
C VAL A 96 -8.16 6.58 0.09
N PRO A 97 -9.37 6.39 -0.50
CA PRO A 97 -10.05 7.45 -1.25
C PRO A 97 -10.13 8.77 -0.48
N GLY A 98 -9.78 9.86 -1.16
CA GLY A 98 -9.69 11.20 -0.58
C GLY A 98 -9.31 12.25 -1.64
N PRO A 99 -9.13 13.52 -1.28
CA PRO A 99 -8.96 14.63 -2.24
C PRO A 99 -7.82 14.45 -3.25
N ARG A 100 -6.77 13.70 -2.89
CA ARG A 100 -5.59 13.44 -3.75
C ARG A 100 -5.60 12.08 -4.44
N VAL A 101 -6.64 11.28 -4.24
CA VAL A 101 -6.69 9.87 -4.65
C VAL A 101 -7.83 9.68 -5.62
N VAL A 102 -7.53 9.13 -6.80
CA VAL A 102 -8.52 8.88 -7.86
C VAL A 102 -8.92 7.41 -7.89
N THR A 103 -10.18 7.15 -8.22
CA THR A 103 -10.69 5.81 -8.54
C THR A 103 -11.13 5.81 -10.00
N ARG A 104 -10.78 4.77 -10.77
CA ARG A 104 -11.24 4.58 -12.16
C ARG A 104 -11.74 3.17 -12.32
#